data_AF-A0A1A8FYG1-F1
#
_entry.id   AF-A0A1A8FYG1-F1
#
_cell.length_a   1.000
_cell.length_b   1.000
_cell.length_c   1.000
_cell.angle_alpha   90.00
_cell.angle_beta   90.00
_cell.angle_gamma   90.00
#
_symmetry.space_group_name_H-M   'P 1'
#
loop_
_entity.id
_entity.type
_entity.pdbx_description
1 polymer ?
#
loop_
_entity_poly.entity_id
_entity_poly.type
_entity_poly.pdbx_seq_one_letter_code
_entity_poly.pdbx_strand_id
1 'polypeptide(L)'
;VLANGDKVDTLWSDTGLAFSDVSGCRFLGLPYKVGSVVSADPETCESLTCSSAGVLTPSACGPLDRCGGNGICSFDTICTVTGPTVIDIQGHKNSVEDRCAYSLLSIPSVPNFLVL
;
A
#
# COMPACT_ATOMS: atom_id res chain seq x y z
N VAL A 1 -7.87 -16.43 27.47
CA VAL A 1 -7.61 -14.97 27.63
C VAL A 1 -8.35 -14.22 26.53
N LEU A 2 -8.92 -13.05 26.84
CA LEU A 2 -9.58 -12.18 25.86
C LEU A 2 -8.61 -11.05 25.47
N ALA A 3 -8.48 -10.77 24.18
CA ALA A 3 -7.87 -9.54 23.68
C ALA A 3 -8.87 -8.89 22.71
N ASN A 4 -9.20 -7.62 22.92
CA ASN A 4 -10.19 -6.87 22.13
C ASN A 4 -11.54 -7.58 21.94
N GLY A 5 -12.00 -8.32 22.95
CA GLY A 5 -13.29 -9.02 22.91
C GLY A 5 -13.27 -10.40 22.24
N ASP A 6 -12.19 -10.76 21.56
CA ASP A 6 -12.02 -12.08 20.94
C ASP A 6 -11.30 -13.07 21.86
N LYS A 7 -11.76 -14.32 21.81
CA LYS A 7 -11.19 -15.44 22.58
C LYS A 7 -9.88 -15.86 21.93
N VAL A 8 -8.76 -15.44 22.51
CA VAL A 8 -7.42 -15.68 21.96
C VAL A 8 -6.93 -17.10 22.25
N ASP A 9 -7.32 -17.67 23.39
CA ASP A 9 -7.04 -19.08 23.71
C ASP A 9 -7.92 -19.64 24.85
N THR A 10 -8.09 -20.96 24.89
CA THR A 10 -8.82 -21.70 25.94
C THR A 10 -7.82 -22.34 26.91
N LEU A 11 -7.64 -21.73 28.09
CA LEU A 11 -6.70 -22.25 29.10
C LEU A 11 -7.41 -23.26 30.01
N TRP A 12 -6.94 -24.50 30.03
CA TRP A 12 -7.23 -25.46 31.10
C TRP A 12 -6.24 -25.24 32.26
N SER A 13 -6.76 -25.01 33.47
CA SER A 13 -5.95 -24.79 34.67
C SER A 13 -6.25 -25.90 35.67
N ASP A 14 -5.31 -26.83 35.84
CA ASP A 14 -5.29 -27.77 36.96
C ASP A 14 -4.03 -27.45 37.78
N THR A 15 -4.17 -26.54 38.75
CA THR A 15 -3.12 -26.02 39.66
C THR A 15 -1.91 -25.29 39.01
N GLY A 16 -1.85 -23.96 39.17
CA GLY A 16 -0.64 -23.17 38.88
C GLY A 16 -0.79 -22.16 37.73
N LEU A 17 -0.12 -21.01 37.87
CA LEU A 17 -0.19 -19.84 36.98
C LEU A 17 -0.17 -20.21 35.49
N ALA A 18 -1.27 -19.91 34.81
CA ALA A 18 -1.41 -20.16 33.38
C ALA A 18 -0.74 -19.01 32.59
N PHE A 19 0.41 -19.29 31.98
CA PHE A 19 1.08 -18.36 31.06
C PHE A 19 0.46 -18.49 29.68
N SER A 20 -0.24 -17.45 29.21
CA SER A 20 -0.66 -17.35 27.81
C SER A 20 0.49 -16.76 27.02
N ASP A 21 0.93 -17.46 25.98
CA ASP A 21 1.88 -16.90 25.01
C ASP A 21 1.19 -15.73 24.28
N VAL A 22 1.60 -14.50 24.60
CA VAL A 22 1.14 -13.30 23.89
C VAL A 22 2.07 -13.07 22.71
N SER A 23 2.12 -14.05 21.81
CA SER A 23 2.70 -13.88 20.48
C SER A 23 1.83 -12.86 19.74
N GLY A 24 2.24 -11.59 19.76
CA GLY A 24 1.45 -10.47 19.28
C GLY A 24 2.16 -9.14 19.47
N CYS A 25 1.52 -8.08 19.01
CA CYS A 25 2.09 -6.73 19.01
C CYS A 25 1.47 -5.88 20.12
N ARG A 26 2.20 -4.85 20.54
CA ARG A 26 1.67 -3.82 21.45
C ARG A 26 1.75 -2.45 20.79
N PHE A 27 0.61 -1.76 20.68
CA PHE A 27 0.53 -0.41 20.11
C PHE A 27 -0.31 0.47 21.02
N LEU A 28 0.20 1.66 21.36
CA LEU A 28 -0.42 2.59 22.33
C LEU A 28 -0.87 1.93 23.64
N GLY A 29 -0.11 0.93 24.10
CA GLY A 29 -0.38 0.19 25.32
C GLY A 29 -1.32 -1.01 25.17
N LEU A 30 -2.04 -1.15 24.05
CA LEU A 30 -3.01 -2.23 23.79
C LEU A 30 -2.36 -3.44 23.09
N PRO A 31 -2.75 -4.68 23.45
CA PRO A 31 -2.29 -5.89 22.79
C PRO A 31 -3.10 -6.17 21.52
N TYR A 32 -2.40 -6.61 20.47
CA TYR A 32 -2.96 -6.97 19.16
C TYR A 32 -2.50 -8.36 18.75
N LYS A 33 -3.44 -9.16 18.23
CA LYS A 33 -3.14 -10.49 17.71
C LYS A 33 -2.32 -10.39 16.43
N VAL A 34 -1.44 -11.35 16.19
CA VAL A 34 -0.78 -11.50 14.89
C VAL A 34 -1.80 -11.56 13.74
N GLY A 35 -1.48 -10.91 12.63
CA GLY A 35 -2.34 -10.74 11.46
C GLY A 35 -3.37 -9.62 11.56
N SER A 36 -3.54 -8.96 12.72
CA SER A 36 -4.52 -7.88 12.87
C SER A 36 -4.01 -6.53 12.36
N VAL A 37 -4.89 -5.77 11.72
CA VAL A 37 -4.67 -4.36 11.41
C VAL A 37 -4.87 -3.55 12.69
N VAL A 38 -3.85 -2.82 13.08
CA VAL A 38 -3.75 -2.07 14.34
C VAL A 38 -4.29 -0.66 14.17
N SER A 39 -3.94 -0.02 13.06
CA SER A 39 -4.35 1.33 12.68
C SER A 39 -4.33 1.43 11.16
N ALA A 40 -5.25 2.20 10.59
CA ALA A 40 -5.27 2.52 9.18
C ALA A 40 -5.86 3.92 8.99
N ASP A 41 -5.20 4.75 8.20
CA ASP A 41 -5.68 6.06 7.79
C ASP A 41 -5.99 6.02 6.28
N PRO A 42 -7.27 6.08 5.89
CA PRO A 42 -7.66 6.05 4.48
C PRO A 42 -7.24 7.30 3.71
N GLU A 43 -6.99 8.44 4.37
CA GLU A 43 -6.60 9.68 3.71
C GLU A 43 -5.14 9.67 3.28
N THR A 44 -4.28 9.01 4.07
CA THR A 44 -2.85 8.85 3.78
C THR A 44 -2.49 7.48 3.22
N CYS A 45 -3.43 6.53 3.23
CA CYS A 45 -3.24 5.12 2.86
C CYS A 45 -2.17 4.41 3.71
N GLU A 46 -1.86 4.96 4.89
CA GLU A 46 -0.94 4.35 5.83
C GLU A 46 -1.69 3.37 6.72
N SER A 47 -1.11 2.20 6.94
CA SER A 47 -1.63 1.26 7.91
C SER A 47 -0.52 0.57 8.68
N LEU A 48 -0.84 0.15 9.89
CA LEU A 48 0.04 -0.60 10.77
C LEU A 48 -0.59 -1.96 11.02
N THR A 49 0.14 -3.03 10.70
CA THR A 49 -0.33 -4.41 10.87
C THR A 49 0.58 -5.13 11.85
N CYS A 50 0.00 -5.93 12.73
CA CYS A 50 0.78 -6.88 13.51
C CYS A 50 1.12 -8.08 12.64
N SER A 51 2.39 -8.26 12.25
CA SER A 51 2.81 -9.38 11.41
C SER A 51 2.72 -10.73 12.12
N SER A 52 2.85 -11.83 11.38
CA SER A 52 2.94 -13.20 11.93
C SER A 52 4.14 -13.40 12.86
N ALA A 53 5.18 -12.58 12.72
CA ALA A 53 6.35 -12.55 13.60
C ALA A 53 6.12 -11.76 14.91
N GLY A 54 4.92 -11.21 15.14
CA GLY A 54 4.65 -10.38 16.31
C GLY A 54 5.30 -8.99 16.26
N VAL A 55 5.65 -8.52 15.05
CA VAL A 55 6.26 -7.20 14.83
C VAL A 55 5.25 -6.26 14.18
N LEU A 56 5.18 -5.01 14.66
CA LEU A 56 4.40 -3.95 14.01
C LEU A 56 5.06 -3.59 12.68
N THR A 57 4.35 -3.84 11.59
CA THR A 57 4.81 -3.59 10.23
C THR A 57 3.97 -2.47 9.62
N PRO A 58 4.57 -1.32 9.27
CA PRO A 58 3.88 -0.29 8.52
C PRO A 58 3.73 -0.73 7.06
N SER A 59 2.65 -0.30 6.43
CA SER A 59 2.40 -0.41 5.00
C SER A 59 1.78 0.87 4.49
N ALA A 60 2.15 1.24 3.27
CA ALA A 60 1.63 2.40 2.56
C ALA A 60 1.55 2.07 1.07
N CYS A 61 1.13 3.03 0.25
CA CYS A 61 1.19 2.93 -1.19
C CYS A 61 2.64 2.72 -1.71
N GLY A 62 2.77 2.16 -2.92
CA GLY A 62 4.07 1.95 -3.55
C GLY A 62 4.79 3.27 -3.87
N PRO A 63 6.10 3.23 -4.20
CA PRO A 63 6.90 4.45 -4.42
C PRO A 63 6.42 5.36 -5.56
N LEU A 64 5.68 4.81 -6.53
CA LEU A 64 5.12 5.52 -7.69
C LEU A 64 3.60 5.70 -7.58
N ASP A 65 3.03 5.26 -6.45
CA ASP A 65 1.60 5.37 -6.19
C ASP A 65 1.30 6.63 -5.40
N ARG A 66 0.11 7.17 -5.65
CA ARG A 66 -0.49 8.25 -4.90
C ARG A 66 -1.71 7.72 -4.14
N CYS A 67 -1.88 8.17 -2.90
CA CYS A 67 -3.10 7.90 -2.15
C CYS A 67 -4.27 8.76 -2.64
N GLY A 68 -5.41 8.12 -2.91
CA GLY A 68 -6.64 8.77 -3.40
C GLY A 68 -7.58 9.31 -2.33
N GLY A 69 -7.27 9.16 -1.04
CA GLY A 69 -8.13 9.63 0.07
C GLY A 69 -9.17 8.63 0.58
N ASN A 70 -9.12 7.38 0.12
CA ASN A 70 -10.10 6.33 0.47
C ASN A 70 -9.44 4.96 0.72
N GLY A 71 -8.16 4.96 1.09
CA GLY A 71 -7.35 3.75 1.20
C GLY A 71 -7.00 3.10 -0.14
N ILE A 72 -7.29 3.74 -1.27
CA ILE A 72 -6.92 3.26 -2.61
C ILE A 72 -5.65 3.97 -3.07
N CYS A 73 -4.65 3.16 -3.39
CA CYS A 73 -3.44 3.59 -4.07
C CYS A 73 -3.68 3.60 -5.58
N SER A 74 -3.35 4.70 -6.24
CA SER A 74 -3.43 4.86 -7.69
C SER A 74 -2.03 5.10 -8.23
N PHE A 75 -1.67 4.38 -9.29
CA PHE A 75 -0.36 4.53 -9.93
C PHE A 75 -0.35 5.82 -10.75
N ASP A 76 0.62 6.70 -10.53
CA ASP A 76 0.88 7.79 -11.45
C ASP A 76 1.52 7.19 -12.72
N THR A 77 0.83 7.31 -13.84
CA THR A 77 1.35 6.79 -15.12
C THR A 77 2.36 7.77 -15.70
N ILE A 78 3.57 7.28 -15.96
CA ILE A 78 4.67 8.09 -16.47
C ILE A 78 4.97 7.68 -17.91
N CYS A 79 4.98 8.65 -18.82
CA CYS A 79 5.59 8.52 -20.14
C CYS A 79 6.93 9.27 -20.11
N THR A 80 8.00 8.65 -20.63
CA THR A 80 9.34 9.26 -20.66
C THR A 80 9.81 9.45 -22.08
N VAL A 81 10.32 10.65 -22.40
CA VAL A 81 10.96 10.94 -23.68
C VAL A 81 12.46 11.15 -23.45
N THR A 82 13.28 10.36 -24.14
CA THR A 82 14.74 10.43 -24.05
C THR A 82 15.36 10.34 -25.44
N GLY A 83 15.82 11.48 -25.97
CA GLY A 83 16.30 11.57 -27.36
C GLY A 83 15.18 11.22 -28.36
N PRO A 84 15.42 10.36 -29.36
CA PRO A 84 14.39 9.90 -30.28
C PRO A 84 13.50 8.79 -29.70
N THR A 85 13.72 8.36 -28.45
CA THR A 85 12.99 7.24 -27.86
C THR A 85 11.88 7.71 -26.93
N VAL A 86 10.69 7.16 -27.11
CA VAL A 86 9.54 7.31 -26.22
C VAL A 86 9.30 6.01 -25.48
N ILE A 87 9.22 6.09 -24.15
CA ILE A 87 8.84 5.01 -23.26
C ILE A 87 7.41 5.27 -22.83
N ASP A 88 6.47 4.45 -23.30
CA ASP A 88 5.04 4.63 -23.02
C ASP A 88 4.69 4.32 -21.54
N ILE A 89 3.43 4.56 -21.16
CA ILE A 89 2.94 4.33 -19.79
C ILE A 89 2.97 2.85 -19.35
N GLN A 90 3.13 1.92 -20.28
CA GLN A 90 3.28 0.48 -20.02
C GLN A 90 4.76 0.06 -20.01
N GLY A 91 5.68 0.99 -20.27
CA GLY A 91 7.12 0.75 -20.34
C GLY A 91 7.62 0.31 -21.72
N HIS A 92 6.80 0.31 -22.76
CA HIS A 92 7.26 -0.05 -24.11
C HIS A 92 8.10 1.06 -24.72
N LYS A 93 9.21 0.65 -25.34
CA LYS A 93 10.16 1.54 -26.00
C LYS A 93 9.84 1.64 -27.48
N ASN A 94 9.54 2.84 -27.93
CA ASN A 94 9.32 3.18 -29.34
C ASN A 94 10.37 4.20 -29.79
N SER A 95 10.91 4.03 -31.00
CA SER A 95 11.86 4.98 -31.60
C SER A 95 11.15 5.82 -32.65
N VAL A 96 11.34 7.14 -32.58
CA VAL A 96 10.88 8.12 -33.56
C VAL A 96 12.04 8.41 -34.50
N GLU A 97 11.93 7.97 -35.75
CA GLU A 97 13.04 8.06 -36.71
C GLU A 97 13.09 9.40 -37.47
N ASP A 98 11.95 10.08 -37.58
CA ASP A 98 11.86 11.35 -38.30
C ASP A 98 11.96 12.58 -37.37
N ARG A 99 11.86 13.77 -37.96
CA ARG A 99 11.95 15.05 -37.25
C ARG A 99 10.62 15.81 -37.24
N CYS A 100 9.51 15.09 -37.32
CA CYS A 100 8.19 15.70 -37.29
C CYS A 100 7.79 16.10 -35.86
N ALA A 101 6.78 16.96 -35.76
CA ALA A 101 6.13 17.25 -34.48
C ALA A 101 5.08 16.17 -34.20
N TYR A 102 5.09 15.64 -32.98
CA TYR A 102 4.16 14.60 -32.53
C TYR A 102 3.41 15.06 -31.29
N SER A 103 2.20 14.52 -31.10
CA SER A 103 1.51 14.62 -29.82
C SER A 103 1.94 13.44 -28.95
N LEU A 104 2.56 13.72 -27.81
CA LEU A 104 2.99 12.72 -26.82
C LEU A 104 1.84 12.19 -25.98
N LEU A 105 0.85 13.04 -25.69
CA LEU A 105 -0.32 12.67 -24.91
C LEU A 105 -1.56 13.37 -25.44
N SER A 106 -2.64 12.60 -25.64
CA SER A 106 -3.98 13.11 -25.91
C SER A 106 -4.95 12.43 -24.95
N ILE A 107 -5.87 13.20 -24.37
CA ILE A 107 -6.88 12.68 -23.45
C ILE A 107 -8.24 12.81 -24.14
N PRO A 108 -8.84 11.72 -24.65
CA PRO A 108 -10.08 11.80 -25.44
C PRO A 108 -11.26 12.45 -24.69
N SER A 109 -11.27 12.33 -23.36
CA SER A 109 -12.30 12.91 -22.50
C SER A 109 -12.08 14.40 -22.19
N VAL A 110 -10.92 14.97 -22.50
CA VAL A 110 -10.60 16.38 -22.28
C VAL A 110 -10.36 17.06 -23.63
N PRO A 111 -11.34 17.82 -24.14
CA PRO A 111 -11.22 18.44 -25.46
C PRO A 111 -10.02 19.39 -25.52
N ASN A 112 -9.24 19.30 -26.60
CA ASN A 112 -8.05 20.11 -26.88
C ASN A 112 -6.87 19.95 -25.91
N PHE A 113 -6.84 18.91 -25.07
CA PHE A 113 -5.65 18.60 -24.29
C PHE A 113 -4.62 17.83 -25.13
N LEU A 114 -3.53 18.50 -25.48
CA LEU A 114 -2.41 17.95 -26.26
C LEU A 114 -1.09 18.37 -25.61
N VAL A 115 -0.22 17.39 -25.41
CA VAL A 115 1.20 17.63 -25.08
C VAL A 115 2.00 17.33 -26.34
N LEU A 116 2.68 18.35 -26.88
CA LEU A 116 3.57 18.28 -28.03
C LEU A 116 4.99 17.87 -27.61
#